data_AF-A0A0F9MQ90-F1
#
_entry.id   AF-A0A0F9MQ90-F1
#
_cell.length_a   1.000
_cell.length_b   1.000
_cell.length_c   1.000
_cell.angle_alpha   90.00
_cell.angle_beta   90.00
_cell.angle_gamma   90.00
#
_symmetry.space_group_name_H-M   'P 1'
#
loop_
_entity.id
_entity.type
_entity.pdbx_description
1 polymer ?
#
loop_
_entity_poly.entity_id
_entity_poly.type
_entity_poly.pdbx_seq_one_letter_code
_entity_poly.pdbx_strand_id
1 'polypeptide(L)'
;MKKILSILLVISFLFVFGCGDSKIIKIPSNTTTGNNNVEFGTYGLFNQNDNKNPKIRYRIIIGNIVWSVILVETIIAPLYFIGFSMYEPMGLKTGDEVKGEV
;
A
#
# COMPACT_ATOMS: atom_id res chain seq x y z
N MET A 1 -36.68 -5.63 -10.54
CA MET A 1 -35.81 -4.85 -11.44
C MET A 1 -35.13 -3.68 -10.73
N LYS A 2 -35.84 -2.72 -10.10
CA LYS A 2 -35.24 -1.59 -9.38
C LYS A 2 -34.25 -2.00 -8.26
N LYS A 3 -34.54 -3.09 -7.53
CA LYS A 3 -33.67 -3.62 -6.47
C LYS A 3 -32.35 -4.22 -7.01
N ILE A 4 -32.38 -4.89 -8.16
CA ILE A 4 -31.20 -5.48 -8.80
C ILE A 4 -30.26 -4.38 -9.29
N LEU A 5 -30.82 -3.33 -9.91
CA LEU A 5 -30.05 -2.16 -10.34
C LEU A 5 -29.37 -1.46 -9.15
N SER A 6 -30.08 -1.34 -8.03
CA SER A 6 -29.52 -0.73 -6.82
C SER A 6 -28.40 -1.57 -6.19
N ILE A 7 -28.55 -2.89 -6.16
CA ILE A 7 -27.50 -3.81 -5.69
C ILE A 7 -26.26 -3.71 -6.59
N LEU A 8 -26.45 -3.71 -7.91
CA LEU A 8 -25.35 -3.60 -8.88
C LEU A 8 -24.59 -2.27 -8.71
N LEU A 9 -25.30 -1.17 -8.46
CA LEU A 9 -24.70 0.16 -8.25
C LEU A 9 -23.88 0.21 -6.95
N VAL A 10 -24.38 -0.39 -5.87
CA VAL A 10 -23.64 -0.48 -4.60
C VAL A 10 -22.38 -1.34 -4.76
N ILE A 11 -22.50 -2.50 -5.43
CA ILE A 11 -21.36 -3.38 -5.70
C ILE A 11 -20.31 -2.66 -6.56
N SER A 12 -20.73 -1.97 -7.62
CA SER A 12 -19.84 -1.20 -8.49
C SER A 12 -19.10 -0.09 -7.74
N PHE A 13 -19.76 0.58 -6.78
CA PHE A 13 -19.13 1.61 -5.96
C PHE A 13 -18.10 1.03 -4.97
N LEU A 14 -18.35 -0.17 -4.43
CA LEU A 14 -17.44 -0.83 -3.49
C LEU A 14 -16.10 -1.24 -4.14
N PHE A 15 -16.11 -1.62 -5.41
CA PHE A 15 -14.89 -2.02 -6.14
C PHE A 15 -13.87 -0.89 -6.36
N VAL A 16 -14.20 0.37 -6.06
CA VAL A 16 -13.32 1.53 -6.34
C VAL A 16 -12.24 1.74 -5.27
N PHE A 17 -12.36 1.17 -4.06
CA PHE A 17 -11.54 1.61 -2.93
C PHE A 17 -10.35 0.72 -2.57
N GLY A 18 -10.32 -0.55 -2.97
CA GLY A 18 -9.28 -1.52 -2.60
C GLY A 18 -8.16 -1.62 -3.65
N CYS A 19 -7.27 -0.64 -3.71
CA CYS A 19 -6.08 -0.71 -4.56
C CYS A 19 -4.86 -0.33 -3.72
N GLY A 20 -3.94 -1.28 -3.57
CA GLY A 20 -2.61 -1.03 -2.98
C GLY A 20 -1.58 -1.09 -4.10
N ASP A 21 -0.76 -0.05 -4.22
CA ASP A 21 0.20 0.05 -5.32
C ASP A 21 1.64 -0.23 -4.85
N SER A 22 2.46 -0.82 -5.72
CA SER A 22 3.91 -0.83 -5.53
C SER A 22 4.50 0.43 -6.15
N LYS A 23 5.62 0.91 -5.61
CA LYS A 23 6.22 2.15 -6.09
C LYS A 23 7.73 2.04 -6.24
N ILE A 24 8.22 2.44 -7.41
CA ILE A 24 9.64 2.63 -7.65
C ILE A 24 10.06 3.98 -7.05
N ILE A 25 11.00 3.96 -6.11
CA ILE A 25 11.52 5.13 -5.43
C ILE A 25 13.02 5.24 -5.70
N LYS A 26 13.45 6.44 -6.12
CA LYS A 26 14.87 6.78 -6.29
C LYS A 26 15.49 7.00 -4.92
N ILE A 27 16.43 6.15 -4.53
CA ILE A 27 17.17 6.31 -3.27
C ILE A 27 18.40 7.20 -3.53
N PRO A 28 18.61 8.29 -2.77
CA PRO A 28 19.86 9.03 -2.83
C PRO A 28 20.99 8.12 -2.33
N SER A 29 21.86 7.70 -3.26
CA SER A 29 23.08 6.95 -2.97
C SER A 29 24.28 7.86 -3.17
N ASN A 30 25.23 7.83 -2.25
CA ASN A 30 26.52 8.51 -2.36
C ASN A 30 27.50 7.79 -3.31
N THR A 31 27.06 6.72 -3.97
CA THR A 31 27.89 5.88 -4.84
C THR A 31 27.60 6.19 -6.31
N THR A 32 28.61 6.68 -7.03
CA THR A 32 28.57 7.22 -8.40
C THR A 32 28.33 6.16 -9.50
N THR A 33 27.94 4.94 -9.16
CA THR A 33 27.88 3.82 -10.11
C THR A 33 26.73 2.89 -9.76
N GLY A 34 25.50 3.30 -10.05
CA GLY A 34 24.34 2.43 -9.83
C GLY A 34 23.01 3.09 -10.16
N ASN A 35 22.11 2.31 -10.77
CA ASN A 35 20.71 2.68 -10.95
C ASN A 35 20.00 2.59 -9.59
N ASN A 36 19.71 3.73 -8.96
CA ASN A 36 19.16 3.78 -7.59
C ASN A 36 17.63 3.65 -7.51
N ASN A 37 17.01 3.10 -8.56
CA ASN A 37 15.57 2.84 -8.59
C ASN A 37 15.28 1.52 -7.87
N VAL A 38 14.63 1.60 -6.72
CA VAL A 38 14.23 0.41 -5.93
C VAL A 38 12.72 0.36 -5.87
N GLU A 39 12.14 -0.80 -6.18
CA GLU A 39 10.72 -1.05 -6.02
C GLU A 39 10.39 -1.38 -4.57
N PHE A 40 9.40 -0.67 -4.02
CA PHE A 40 8.85 -0.94 -2.70
C PHE A 40 7.42 -1.42 -2.85
N GLY A 41 7.11 -2.55 -2.22
CA GLY A 41 5.76 -3.12 -2.20
C GLY A 41 4.93 -2.67 -1.01
N THR A 42 3.69 -3.15 -0.96
CA THR A 42 2.82 -3.02 0.21
C THR A 42 3.28 -3.94 1.35
N TYR A 43 2.88 -3.61 2.58
CA TYR A 43 3.05 -4.50 3.74
C TYR A 43 1.85 -4.42 4.68
N GLY A 44 1.70 -5.40 5.54
CA GLY A 44 0.72 -5.45 6.62
C GLY A 44 1.34 -6.01 7.90
N LEU A 45 0.51 -6.48 8.82
CA LEU A 45 0.96 -6.91 10.15
C LEU A 45 1.93 -8.09 10.15
N PHE A 46 1.87 -8.99 9.16
CA PHE A 46 2.62 -10.24 9.14
C PHE A 46 3.96 -10.14 8.43
N ASN A 47 4.08 -9.27 7.43
CA ASN A 47 5.33 -9.04 6.69
C ASN A 47 5.95 -7.66 6.98
N GLN A 48 5.53 -7.00 8.07
CA GLN A 48 6.05 -5.69 8.43
C GLN A 48 7.57 -5.71 8.60
N ASN A 49 8.12 -6.73 9.26
CA ASN A 49 9.56 -6.79 9.54
C ASN A 49 10.40 -6.96 8.27
N ASP A 50 9.84 -7.61 7.25
CA ASP A 50 10.55 -7.95 6.02
C ASP A 50 10.39 -6.86 4.95
N ASN A 51 9.19 -6.26 4.84
CA ASN A 51 8.84 -5.37 3.73
C ASN A 51 8.82 -3.89 4.09
N LYS A 52 8.73 -3.52 5.38
CA LYS A 52 8.70 -2.10 5.78
C LYS A 52 10.11 -1.52 5.76
N ASN A 53 10.33 -0.52 4.91
CA ASN A 53 11.59 0.21 4.91
C ASN A 53 11.53 1.46 5.81
N PRO A 54 12.49 1.66 6.74
CA PRO A 54 12.47 2.80 7.65
C PRO A 54 12.67 4.16 6.97
N LYS A 55 13.24 4.23 5.76
CA LYS A 55 13.45 5.47 4.99
C LYS A 55 12.26 5.83 4.09
N ILE A 56 11.29 4.94 3.95
CA ILE A 56 10.10 5.14 3.11
C ILE A 56 8.91 5.55 3.97
N ARG A 57 8.13 6.53 3.50
CA ARG A 57 6.81 6.87 4.02
C ARG A 57 5.79 5.91 3.46
N TYR A 58 4.91 5.45 4.33
CA TYR A 58 3.79 4.62 3.95
C TYR A 58 2.48 5.24 4.42
N ARG A 59 1.40 4.99 3.70
CA ARG A 59 0.03 5.35 4.10
C ARG A 59 -0.84 4.11 4.22
N ILE A 60 -1.89 4.21 5.01
CA ILE A 60 -2.90 3.16 5.13
C ILE A 60 -3.73 3.09 3.85
N ILE A 61 -3.96 1.89 3.35
CA ILE A 61 -4.89 1.61 2.25
C ILE A 61 -6.29 1.44 2.86
N ILE A 62 -7.05 2.53 2.97
CA ILE A 62 -8.36 2.54 3.65
C ILE A 62 -9.32 1.50 3.05
N GLY A 63 -9.32 1.33 1.73
CA GLY A 63 -10.20 0.34 1.12
C GLY A 63 -9.88 -1.08 1.53
N ASN A 64 -8.62 -1.43 1.78
CA ASN A 64 -8.25 -2.77 2.25
C ASN A 64 -8.78 -3.00 3.68
N ILE A 65 -8.85 -1.96 4.52
CA ILE A 65 -9.52 -2.04 5.82
C ILE A 65 -11.03 -2.25 5.66
N VAL A 66 -11.68 -1.45 4.81
CA VAL A 66 -13.14 -1.56 4.56
C VAL A 66 -13.48 -2.95 4.01
N TRP A 67 -12.72 -3.44 3.04
CA TRP A 67 -12.91 -4.77 2.46
C TRP A 67 -12.68 -5.90 3.46
N SER A 68 -11.75 -5.73 4.40
CA SER A 68 -11.52 -6.71 5.47
C SER A 68 -12.74 -6.87 6.38
N VAL A 69 -13.49 -5.79 6.64
CA VAL A 69 -14.72 -5.84 7.44
C VAL A 69 -15.87 -6.45 6.65
N ILE A 70 -16.04 -6.04 5.38
CA ILE A 70 -17.11 -6.56 4.52
C ILE A 70 -16.95 -8.05 4.26
N LEU A 71 -15.71 -8.50 4.02
CA LEU A 71 -15.38 -9.89 3.69
C LEU A 71 -14.94 -10.70 4.91
N VAL A 72 -15.30 -10.27 6.12
CA VAL A 72 -14.83 -10.90 7.37
C VAL A 72 -15.15 -12.41 7.42
N GLU A 73 -16.29 -12.82 6.87
CA GLU A 73 -16.70 -14.24 6.81
C GLU A 73 -15.81 -15.09 5.90
N THR A 74 -15.12 -14.47 4.94
CA THR A 74 -14.21 -15.20 4.04
C THR A 74 -12.87 -15.51 4.68
N ILE A 75 -12.53 -14.86 5.81
CA ILE A 75 -11.31 -14.99 6.65
C ILE A 75 -9.98 -14.75 5.91
N ILE A 76 -9.79 -15.39 4.77
CA ILE A 76 -8.64 -15.26 3.88
C ILE A 76 -8.47 -13.81 3.41
N ALA A 77 -9.56 -13.15 2.98
CA ALA A 77 -9.48 -11.77 2.50
C ALA A 77 -8.99 -10.79 3.59
N PRO A 78 -9.58 -10.73 4.81
CA PRO A 78 -9.06 -9.85 5.85
C PRO A 78 -7.64 -10.21 6.30
N LEU A 79 -7.28 -11.51 6.35
CA LEU A 79 -5.90 -11.91 6.65
C LEU A 79 -4.91 -11.41 5.60
N TYR A 80 -5.29 -11.43 4.32
CA TYR A 80 -4.44 -10.89 3.25
C TYR A 80 -4.33 -9.37 3.33
N PHE A 81 -5.46 -8.67 3.40
CA PHE A 81 -5.50 -7.21 3.40
C PHE A 81 -4.83 -6.59 4.63
N ILE A 82 -5.14 -7.08 5.84
CA ILE A 82 -4.54 -6.55 7.07
C ILE A 82 -3.13 -7.12 7.28
N GLY A 83 -2.93 -8.41 6.96
CA GLY A 83 -1.67 -9.11 7.21
C GLY A 83 -0.56 -8.75 6.24
N PHE A 84 -0.87 -8.50 4.97
CA PHE A 84 0.16 -8.34 3.92
C PHE A 84 0.04 -7.06 3.11
N SER A 85 -1.14 -6.42 3.05
CA SER A 85 -1.38 -5.27 2.17
C SER A 85 -2.16 -4.14 2.87
N MET A 86 -1.75 -3.76 4.07
CA MET A 86 -2.43 -2.72 4.85
C MET A 86 -1.89 -1.31 4.54
N TYR A 87 -0.62 -1.25 4.14
CA TYR A 87 0.12 -0.02 3.88
C TYR A 87 0.77 -0.01 2.50
N GLU A 88 0.72 1.13 1.82
CA GLU A 88 1.41 1.35 0.53
C GLU A 88 2.49 2.45 0.63
N PRO A 89 3.58 2.35 -0.16
CA PRO A 89 4.66 3.33 -0.16
C PRO A 89 4.30 4.63 -0.88
N MET A 90 4.66 5.77 -0.29
CA MET A 90 4.36 7.10 -0.81
C MET A 90 5.60 7.84 -1.35
N GLY A 91 6.79 7.53 -0.84
CA GLY A 91 8.05 8.22 -1.16
C GLY A 91 9.04 8.19 0.01
N LEU A 92 10.16 8.91 -0.09
CA LEU A 92 11.12 9.05 1.02
C LEU A 92 10.51 9.80 2.20
N LYS A 93 11.00 9.53 3.43
CA LYS A 93 10.70 10.34 4.61
C LYS A 93 11.38 11.70 4.52
N THR A 94 10.61 12.75 4.83
CA THR A 94 11.12 14.13 4.89
C THR A 94 12.25 14.19 5.92
N GLY A 95 13.45 14.58 5.47
CA GLY A 95 14.69 14.57 6.28
C GLY A 95 15.80 13.70 5.69
N ASP A 96 15.47 12.71 4.87
CA ASP A 96 16.45 11.85 4.17
C ASP A 96 16.79 12.38 2.75
N GLU A 97 16.10 13.43 2.29
CA GLU A 97 16.25 13.98 0.92
C GLU A 97 17.30 15.09 0.77
N VAL A 98 17.88 15.67 1.84
CA VAL A 98 18.90 16.73 1.67
C VAL A 98 19.98 16.67 2.75
N LYS A 99 21.01 15.85 2.54
CA LYS A 99 22.35 16.04 3.11
C LYS A 99 23.40 15.83 2.02
N GLY A 100 23.27 16.59 0.94
CA GLY A 100 24.14 16.54 -0.23
C GLY A 100 24.33 17.88 -0.95
N GLU A 101 23.97 19.01 -0.33
CA GLU A 101 24.47 20.31 -0.77
C GLU A 101 25.64 20.69 0.13
N VAL A 102 26.85 20.56 -0.43
CA VAL A 102 28.09 21.20 0.03
C VAL A 102 28.48 22.20 -1.03
#